data_AF-A0A518DY84-F1
#
_entry.id   AF-A0A518DY84-F1
#
_cell.length_a   1.000
_cell.length_b   1.000
_cell.length_c   1.000
_cell.angle_alpha   90.00
_cell.angle_beta   90.00
_cell.angle_gamma   90.00
#
_symmetry.space_group_name_H-M   'P 1'
#
loop_
_entity.id
_entity.type
_entity.pdbx_description
1 polymer ?
#
loop_
_entity_poly.entity_id
_entity_poly.type
_entity_poly.pdbx_seq_one_letter_code
_entity_poly.pdbx_strand_id
1 'polypeptide(L)'
;MDDSEAGVSHPTDWRQFHEEYKESLGVKDYWGFVKKCRYVGIEREDSVFTIKPHRNRGGKCFELLTDSEQVLNAPTSDQLGAAIIRCSSMCQ
;
A
#
# COMPACT_ATOMS: atom_id res chain seq x y z
N MET A 1 2.44 8.10 -17.28
CA MET A 1 2.87 9.29 -16.54
C MET A 1 3.11 8.86 -15.11
N ASP A 2 4.10 9.47 -14.45
CA ASP A 2 4.35 9.27 -13.03
C ASP A 2 3.59 10.39 -12.32
N ASP A 3 2.46 10.06 -11.68
CA ASP A 3 1.56 11.04 -11.06
C ASP A 3 1.92 11.26 -9.57
N SER A 4 3.11 10.82 -9.14
CA SER A 4 3.62 11.03 -7.78
C SER A 4 4.22 12.43 -7.64
N GLU A 5 3.63 13.26 -6.77
CA GLU A 5 4.10 14.61 -6.49
C GLU A 5 4.73 14.72 -5.09
N ALA A 6 6.01 15.11 -5.05
CA ALA A 6 6.70 15.41 -3.79
C ALA A 6 6.17 16.71 -3.17
N GLY A 7 6.05 16.75 -1.84
CA GLY A 7 5.66 17.95 -1.10
C GLY A 7 4.14 18.18 -0.98
N VAL A 8 3.32 17.33 -1.60
CA VAL A 8 1.87 17.31 -1.36
C VAL A 8 1.61 16.74 0.03
N SER A 9 0.93 17.52 0.87
CA SER A 9 0.59 17.08 2.22
C SER A 9 -0.41 15.92 2.17
N HIS A 10 -0.10 14.85 2.88
CA HIS A 10 -1.04 13.75 3.05
C HIS A 10 -2.29 14.22 3.82
N PRO A 11 -3.49 13.78 3.41
CA PRO A 11 -4.71 13.96 4.18
C PRO A 11 -4.55 13.45 5.62
N THR A 12 -5.08 14.20 6.59
CA THR A 12 -5.19 13.75 7.98
C THR A 12 -6.38 12.81 8.19
N ASP A 13 -7.37 12.85 7.29
CA ASP A 13 -8.51 11.92 7.26
C ASP A 13 -8.67 11.34 5.84
N TRP A 14 -8.63 10.01 5.77
CA TRP A 14 -8.72 9.24 4.53
C TRP A 14 -10.13 8.68 4.28
N ARG A 15 -11.12 8.97 5.14
CA ARG A 15 -12.49 8.42 5.00
C ARG A 15 -13.11 8.71 3.65
N GLN A 16 -13.04 9.97 3.19
CA GLN A 16 -13.65 10.36 1.91
C GLN A 16 -13.01 9.65 0.73
N PHE A 17 -11.68 9.42 0.76
CA PHE A 17 -10.97 8.67 -0.28
C PHE A 17 -11.40 7.21 -0.37
N HIS A 18 -11.81 6.62 0.75
CA HIS A 18 -12.18 5.20 0.80
C HIS A 18 -13.68 4.95 0.67
N GLU A 19 -14.54 5.97 0.75
CA GLU A 19 -15.99 5.78 0.87
C GLU A 19 -16.57 5.04 -0.35
N GLU A 20 -16.29 5.49 -1.56
CA GLU A 20 -16.78 4.85 -2.79
C GLU A 20 -16.29 3.40 -2.92
N TYR A 21 -15.00 3.17 -2.64
CA TYR A 21 -14.43 1.82 -2.72
C TYR A 21 -15.02 0.90 -1.64
N LYS A 22 -15.14 1.40 -0.41
CA LYS A 22 -15.78 0.70 0.71
C LYS A 22 -17.23 0.32 0.37
N GLU A 23 -18.00 1.24 -0.22
CA GLU A 23 -19.36 0.99 -0.69
C GLU A 23 -19.41 -0.07 -1.80
N SER A 24 -18.49 -0.03 -2.76
CA SER A 24 -18.40 -1.03 -3.83
C SER A 24 -18.14 -2.45 -3.31
N LEU A 25 -17.49 -2.58 -2.15
CA LEU A 25 -17.25 -3.83 -1.44
C LEU A 25 -18.41 -4.25 -0.52
N GLY A 26 -19.49 -3.46 -0.46
CA GLY A 26 -20.63 -3.71 0.43
C GLY A 26 -20.32 -3.51 1.91
N VAL A 27 -19.20 -2.87 2.25
CA VAL A 27 -18.80 -2.62 3.64
C VAL A 27 -19.43 -1.31 4.11
N LYS A 28 -20.21 -1.35 5.19
CA LYS A 28 -20.88 -0.14 5.71
C LYS A 28 -19.99 0.68 6.63
N ASP A 29 -19.19 0.01 7.43
CA ASP A 29 -18.35 0.61 8.47
C ASP A 29 -16.92 0.82 7.98
N TYR A 30 -16.47 2.08 8.02
CA TYR A 30 -15.10 2.46 7.67
C TYR A 30 -14.06 1.70 8.52
N TRP A 31 -14.31 1.53 9.82
CA TRP A 31 -13.36 0.84 10.69
C TRP A 31 -13.29 -0.65 10.39
N GLY A 32 -14.42 -1.28 10.04
CA GLY A 32 -14.48 -2.63 9.52
C GLY A 32 -13.70 -2.81 8.21
N PHE A 33 -13.71 -1.81 7.33
CA PHE A 33 -12.91 -1.78 6.11
C PHE A 33 -11.41 -1.69 6.43
N VAL A 34 -10.98 -0.65 7.15
CA VAL A 34 -9.57 -0.40 7.44
C VAL A 34 -8.93 -1.58 8.19
N LYS A 35 -9.66 -2.24 9.11
CA LYS A 35 -9.16 -3.43 9.85
C LYS A 35 -8.83 -4.63 8.96
N LYS A 36 -9.37 -4.70 7.74
CA LYS A 36 -9.14 -5.80 6.80
C LYS A 36 -8.20 -5.43 5.67
N CYS A 37 -7.83 -4.15 5.54
CA CYS A 37 -6.92 -3.68 4.50
C CYS A 37 -5.52 -4.24 4.70
N ARG A 38 -4.87 -4.53 3.57
CA ARG A 38 -3.42 -4.75 3.48
C ARG A 38 -2.81 -3.53 2.83
N TYR A 39 -1.61 -3.16 3.27
CA TYR A 39 -0.90 -2.01 2.74
C TYR A 39 0.50 -2.43 2.28
N VAL A 40 0.79 -2.11 1.03
CA VAL A 40 2.10 -2.28 0.41
C VAL A 40 2.53 -0.90 -0.07
N GLY A 41 3.60 -0.37 0.52
CA GLY A 41 4.25 0.85 0.04
C GLY A 41 5.12 0.52 -1.16
N ILE A 42 5.17 1.42 -2.14
CA ILE A 42 6.05 1.31 -3.30
C ILE A 42 6.77 2.64 -3.42
N GLU A 43 8.10 2.60 -3.34
CA GLU A 43 8.96 3.75 -3.56
C GLU A 43 9.82 3.50 -4.79
N ARG A 44 10.08 4.56 -5.55
CA ARG A 44 10.92 4.51 -6.74
C ARG A 44 11.96 5.60 -6.67
N GLU A 45 13.21 5.20 -6.87
CA GLU A 45 14.35 6.10 -7.08
C GLU A 45 15.06 5.65 -8.35
N ASP A 46 15.03 6.49 -9.39
CA ASP A 46 15.52 6.16 -10.73
C ASP A 46 14.90 4.86 -11.32
N SER A 47 15.73 3.81 -11.48
CA SER A 47 15.34 2.48 -11.93
C SER A 47 15.10 1.51 -10.78
N VAL A 48 15.31 1.92 -9.54
CA VAL A 48 15.18 1.07 -8.36
C VAL A 48 13.79 1.23 -7.76
N PHE A 49 13.11 0.10 -7.54
CA PHE A 49 11.83 0.01 -6.86
C PHE A 49 12.01 -0.69 -5.52
N THR A 50 11.54 -0.05 -4.45
CA THR A 50 11.49 -0.64 -3.11
C THR A 50 10.03 -0.92 -2.76
N ILE A 51 9.72 -2.19 -2.51
CA ILE A 51 8.36 -2.66 -2.20
C ILE A 51 8.32 -3.05 -0.72
N LYS A 52 7.41 -2.44 0.02
CA LYS A 52 7.40 -2.37 1.47
C LYS A 52 6.12 -2.94 2.05
N PRO A 53 6.09 -4.20 2.51
CA PRO A 53 4.90 -4.77 3.14
C PRO A 53 4.70 -4.16 4.54
N HIS A 54 3.43 -4.00 4.95
CA HIS A 54 3.09 -3.48 6.27
C HIS A 54 2.19 -4.43 7.06
N ARG A 55 2.30 -4.37 8.40
CA ARG A 55 1.37 -4.97 9.35
C ARG A 55 0.30 -3.96 9.75
N ASN A 56 -0.95 -4.34 9.59
CA ASN A 56 -2.12 -3.59 10.02
C ASN A 56 -2.39 -3.84 11.51
N ARG A 57 -2.21 -2.80 12.35
CA ARG A 57 -2.46 -2.87 13.80
C ARG A 57 -3.93 -2.63 14.15
N GLY A 58 -4.84 -3.36 13.48
CA GLY A 58 -6.29 -3.27 13.70
C GLY A 58 -6.89 -1.93 13.30
N GLY A 59 -6.34 -1.33 12.24
CA GLY A 59 -6.76 -0.05 11.66
C GLY A 59 -6.31 1.20 12.41
N LYS A 60 -5.46 1.06 13.43
CA LYS A 60 -4.84 2.19 14.14
C LYS A 60 -3.65 2.78 13.37
N CYS A 61 -2.83 1.90 12.79
CA CYS A 61 -1.68 2.25 11.98
C CYS A 61 -1.23 1.05 11.13
N PHE A 62 -0.41 1.33 10.12
CA PHE A 62 0.30 0.34 9.32
C PHE A 62 1.79 0.43 9.66
N GLU A 63 2.34 -0.63 10.21
CA GLU A 63 3.74 -0.72 10.63
C GLU A 63 4.56 -1.41 9.56
N LEU A 64 5.66 -0.79 9.14
CA LEU A 64 6.54 -1.32 8.12
C LEU A 64 7.22 -2.62 8.58
N LEU A 65 7.21 -3.65 7.73
CA LEU A 65 7.95 -4.90 7.93
C LEU A 65 9.31 -4.82 7.22
N THR A 66 10.27 -4.13 7.85
CA THR A 66 11.59 -3.82 7.25
C THR A 66 12.35 -5.06 6.75
N ASP A 67 12.24 -6.19 7.46
CA ASP A 67 12.92 -7.44 7.10
C ASP A 67 12.29 -8.15 5.88
N SER A 68 11.19 -7.63 5.35
CA SER A 68 10.44 -8.19 4.22
C SER A 68 10.37 -7.24 3.02
N GLU A 69 11.17 -6.17 3.03
CA GLU A 69 11.31 -5.27 1.89
C GLU A 69 11.94 -5.99 0.70
N GLN A 70 11.47 -5.65 -0.50
CA GLN A 70 12.05 -6.14 -1.75
C GLN A 70 12.56 -4.97 -2.58
N VAL A 71 13.80 -5.06 -3.04
CA VAL A 71 14.43 -4.06 -3.91
C VAL A 71 14.62 -4.68 -5.29
N LEU A 72 14.08 -4.03 -6.32
CA LEU A 72 14.18 -4.45 -7.71
C LEU A 72 14.86 -3.36 -8.53
N ASN A 73 15.87 -3.71 -9.33
CA ASN A 73 16.52 -2.78 -10.24
C ASN A 73 16.03 -3.00 -11.67
N ALA A 74 15.49 -1.95 -12.28
CA ALA A 74 14.90 -1.90 -13.61
C ALA A 74 13.96 -3.09 -13.90
N PRO A 75 12.99 -3.42 -13.02
CA PRO A 75 12.11 -4.55 -13.24
C PRO A 75 11.21 -4.34 -14.46
N THR A 76 10.89 -5.44 -15.15
CA THR A 76 9.76 -5.44 -16.09
C THR A 76 8.44 -5.30 -15.33
N SER A 77 7.36 -4.94 -16.02
CA SER A 77 6.02 -4.84 -15.43
C SER A 77 5.57 -6.15 -14.76
N ASP A 78 5.89 -7.29 -15.36
CA ASP A 78 5.55 -8.61 -14.80
C ASP A 78 6.32 -8.90 -13.51
N GLN A 79 7.62 -8.55 -13.48
CA GLN A 79 8.45 -8.71 -12.28
C GLN A 79 7.95 -7.82 -11.15
N LEU A 80 7.61 -6.56 -11.44
CA LEU A 80 7.04 -5.64 -10.48
C LEU A 80 5.69 -6.15 -9.94
N GLY A 81 4.79 -6.58 -10.84
CA GLY A 81 3.49 -7.14 -10.45
C GLY A 81 3.61 -8.39 -9.57
N ALA A 82 4.49 -9.31 -9.92
CA ALA A 82 4.75 -10.52 -9.14
C ALA A 82 5.31 -10.19 -7.74
N ALA A 83 6.18 -9.18 -7.63
CA ALA A 83 6.75 -8.76 -6.36
C ALA A 83 5.70 -8.09 -5.46
N ILE A 84 4.83 -7.25 -6.01
CA ILE A 84 3.70 -6.65 -5.28
C ILE A 84 2.76 -7.72 -4.71
N ILE A 85 2.39 -8.71 -5.52
CA ILE A 85 1.53 -9.83 -5.08
C ILE A 85 2.20 -10.60 -3.93
N ARG A 86 3.50 -10.87 -4.05
CA ARG A 86 4.27 -11.55 -3.00
C ARG A 86 4.31 -10.72 -1.71
N CYS A 87 4.62 -9.43 -1.77
CA CYS A 87 4.60 -8.55 -0.60
C CYS A 87 3.20 -8.45 0.03
N SER A 88 2.13 -8.43 -0.77
CA SER A 88 0.76 -8.44 -0.26
C SER A 88 0.44 -9.71 0.56
N SER A 89 1.03 -10.85 0.22
CA SER A 89 0.89 -12.07 1.03
C SER A 89 1.66 -12.04 2.37
N MET A 90 2.64 -11.15 2.51
CA MET A 90 3.42 -10.95 3.74
C MET A 90 2.78 -9.96 4.71
N CYS A 91 1.80 -9.17 4.24
CA CYS A 91 1.07 -8.23 5.09
C CYS A 91 0.29 -8.99 6.18
N GLN A 92 0.30 -8.44 7.40
CA GLN A 92 -0.25 -9.06 8.61
C GLN A 92 -1.34 -8.23 9.25
#